data_AF-A0A2P6PV25-F1
#
_entry.id   AF-A0A2P6PV25-F1
#
_cell.length_a   1.000
_cell.length_b   1.000
_cell.length_c   1.000
_cell.angle_alpha   90.00
_cell.angle_beta   90.00
_cell.angle_gamma   90.00
#
_symmetry.space_group_name_H-M   'P 1'
#
loop_
_entity.id
_entity.type
_entity.pdbx_description
1 polymer ?
#
loop_
_entity_poly.entity_id
_entity_poly.type
_entity_poly.pdbx_seq_one_letter_code
_entity_poly.pdbx_strand_id
1 'polypeptide(L)'
;MVRQWRDALTSAANLSGFDSHKIRPESKLVEDIVKAILVKLNGGSSSVLKGLVGMKSRVREVERLLCLDSLDVRTVGIWGMGGVGKTTLARAVFDHLSFEFEACCFIGDIREASETSHGLNQLQKELLRILLDQENLNMGTISVSSTLDRRRLRRKKVLIVLDDVNDPRQLDVLVGDDAQFGPGSRILITTIYMQLLKTGGADKIYEVKQLNEDEALQLFRLNAFKNMHSVGS
;
A
#
# COMPACT_ATOMS: atom_id res chain seq x y z
N MET A 1 -37.77 -21.91 -24.79
CA MET A 1 -37.35 -20.50 -24.74
C MET A 1 -38.01 -19.73 -23.59
N VAL A 2 -39.32 -19.45 -23.58
CA VAL A 2 -39.95 -18.59 -22.53
C VAL A 2 -39.71 -19.08 -21.09
N ARG A 3 -39.77 -20.39 -20.83
CA ARG A 3 -39.48 -20.95 -19.48
C ARG A 3 -38.04 -20.69 -19.02
N GLN A 4 -37.05 -20.92 -19.89
CA GLN A 4 -35.64 -20.71 -19.57
C GLN A 4 -35.36 -19.24 -19.19
N TRP A 5 -35.96 -18.29 -19.91
CA TRP A 5 -35.86 -16.86 -19.57
C TRP A 5 -36.52 -16.53 -18.23
N ARG A 6 -37.68 -17.12 -17.95
CA ARG A 6 -38.39 -16.95 -16.67
C ARG A 6 -37.56 -17.47 -15.49
N ASP A 7 -36.96 -18.63 -15.65
CA ASP A 7 -36.13 -19.26 -14.61
C ASP A 7 -34.83 -18.46 -14.39
N ALA A 8 -34.19 -17.98 -15.46
CA ALA A 8 -33.01 -17.12 -15.37
C ALA A 8 -33.29 -15.78 -14.69
N LEU A 9 -34.39 -15.09 -15.04
CA LEU A 9 -34.78 -13.82 -14.41
C LEU A 9 -35.12 -13.98 -12.93
N THR A 10 -35.83 -15.05 -12.57
CA THR A 10 -36.15 -15.37 -11.17
C THR A 10 -34.86 -15.59 -10.36
N SER A 11 -33.90 -16.30 -10.96
CA SER A 11 -32.60 -16.54 -10.32
C SER A 11 -31.81 -15.24 -10.14
N ALA A 12 -31.77 -14.38 -11.16
CA ALA A 12 -31.06 -13.10 -11.10
C ALA A 12 -31.67 -12.12 -10.07
N ALA A 13 -33.01 -12.06 -9.98
CA ALA A 13 -33.72 -11.17 -9.04
C ALA A 13 -33.51 -11.56 -7.57
N ASN A 14 -33.24 -12.84 -7.30
CA ASN A 14 -32.96 -13.34 -5.95
C ASN A 14 -31.51 -13.11 -5.51
N LEU A 15 -30.62 -12.61 -6.38
CA LEU A 15 -29.26 -12.24 -6.01
C LEU A 15 -29.27 -10.94 -5.22
N SER A 16 -28.56 -10.90 -4.08
CA SER A 16 -28.32 -9.65 -3.35
C SER A 16 -27.40 -8.74 -4.16
N GLY A 17 -27.81 -7.50 -4.37
CA GLY A 17 -27.10 -6.52 -5.19
C GLY A 17 -27.21 -5.09 -4.64
N PHE A 18 -26.77 -4.14 -5.45
CA PHE A 18 -26.81 -2.73 -5.11
C PHE A 18 -28.10 -2.09 -5.61
N ASP A 19 -28.65 -1.16 -4.82
CA ASP A 19 -29.94 -0.52 -5.09
C ASP A 19 -29.73 1.00 -5.27
N SER A 20 -29.94 1.49 -6.50
CA SER A 20 -29.76 2.90 -6.88
C SER A 20 -30.81 3.84 -6.28
N HIS A 21 -31.92 3.31 -5.76
CA HIS A 21 -32.88 4.10 -5.00
C HIS A 21 -32.43 4.31 -3.56
N LYS A 22 -31.59 3.41 -3.03
CA LYS A 22 -31.05 3.50 -1.66
C LYS A 22 -29.68 4.17 -1.59
N ILE A 23 -28.84 3.98 -2.60
CA ILE A 23 -27.47 4.52 -2.63
C ILE A 23 -27.41 5.68 -3.60
N ARG A 24 -27.29 6.89 -3.05
CA ARG A 24 -27.13 8.14 -3.80
C ARG A 24 -26.00 8.99 -3.21
N PRO A 25 -25.32 9.82 -4.01
CA PRO A 25 -25.47 10.00 -5.47
C PRO A 25 -25.01 8.78 -6.28
N GLU A 26 -25.32 8.73 -7.58
CA GLU A 26 -24.96 7.63 -8.48
C GLU A 26 -23.45 7.35 -8.50
N SER A 27 -22.61 8.38 -8.30
CA SER A 27 -21.15 8.20 -8.17
C SER A 27 -20.77 7.31 -6.99
N LYS A 28 -21.47 7.44 -5.84
CA LYS A 28 -21.25 6.60 -4.67
C LYS A 28 -21.66 5.14 -4.92
N LEU A 29 -22.76 4.93 -5.64
CA LEU A 29 -23.20 3.61 -6.06
C LEU A 29 -22.13 2.93 -6.94
N VAL A 30 -21.56 3.68 -7.89
CA VAL A 30 -20.48 3.18 -8.75
C VAL A 30 -19.24 2.83 -7.91
N GLU A 31 -18.83 3.69 -6.98
CA GLU A 31 -17.72 3.41 -6.07
C GLU A 31 -17.95 2.14 -5.24
N ASP A 32 -19.13 1.96 -4.67
CA ASP A 32 -19.48 0.79 -3.85
C ASP A 32 -19.46 -0.51 -4.68
N ILE A 33 -19.96 -0.47 -5.93
CA ILE A 33 -19.91 -1.59 -6.87
C ILE A 33 -18.45 -1.93 -7.21
N VAL A 34 -17.66 -0.92 -7.58
CA VAL A 34 -16.24 -1.08 -7.92
C VAL A 34 -15.48 -1.68 -6.73
N LYS A 35 -15.68 -1.15 -5.51
CA LYS A 35 -15.06 -1.67 -4.28
C LYS A 35 -15.45 -3.12 -4.03
N ALA A 36 -16.71 -3.50 -4.20
CA ALA A 36 -17.12 -4.89 -4.00
C ALA A 36 -16.58 -5.86 -5.06
N ILE A 37 -16.47 -5.43 -6.32
CA ILE A 37 -15.82 -6.22 -7.37
C ILE A 37 -14.34 -6.39 -7.03
N LEU A 38 -13.64 -5.32 -6.66
CA LEU A 38 -12.24 -5.35 -6.24
C LEU A 38 -12.03 -6.25 -5.04
N VAL A 39 -12.87 -6.17 -3.99
CA VAL A 39 -12.79 -7.08 -2.84
C VAL A 39 -12.97 -8.55 -3.27
N LYS A 40 -13.86 -8.84 -4.22
CA LYS A 40 -14.03 -10.22 -4.74
C LYS A 40 -12.84 -10.69 -5.57
N LEU A 41 -12.28 -9.81 -6.42
CA LEU A 41 -11.09 -10.10 -7.22
C LEU A 41 -9.84 -10.24 -6.33
N ASN A 42 -9.70 -9.39 -5.32
CA ASN A 42 -8.55 -9.34 -4.40
C ASN A 42 -8.66 -10.34 -3.25
N GLY A 43 -9.87 -10.74 -2.85
CA GLY A 43 -10.10 -11.96 -2.09
C GLY A 43 -9.59 -13.20 -2.83
N GLY A 44 -9.46 -13.11 -4.16
CA GLY A 44 -8.78 -14.05 -5.05
C GLY A 44 -7.34 -13.68 -5.44
N SER A 45 -6.78 -12.53 -5.00
CA SER A 45 -5.37 -12.12 -5.19
C SER A 45 -4.43 -12.93 -4.29
N SER A 46 -4.58 -14.24 -4.39
CA SER A 46 -3.61 -15.22 -3.94
C SER A 46 -2.26 -14.98 -4.63
N SER A 47 -2.25 -14.45 -5.87
CA SER A 47 -1.03 -14.30 -6.69
C SER A 47 0.04 -13.40 -6.10
N VAL A 48 -0.31 -12.24 -5.53
CA VAL A 48 0.67 -11.33 -4.89
C VAL A 48 1.30 -11.96 -3.65
N LEU A 49 0.54 -12.82 -2.96
CA LEU A 49 0.99 -13.53 -1.76
C LEU A 49 1.44 -14.98 -2.06
N LYS A 50 1.49 -15.39 -3.33
CA LYS A 50 1.97 -16.73 -3.71
C LYS A 50 3.45 -16.81 -3.39
N GLY A 51 3.80 -17.68 -2.44
CA GLY A 51 5.18 -17.85 -1.97
C GLY A 51 5.55 -17.03 -0.74
N LEU A 52 4.64 -16.18 -0.22
CA LEU A 52 4.86 -15.42 1.02
C LEU A 52 4.18 -16.10 2.21
N VAL A 53 4.97 -16.89 2.93
CA VAL A 53 4.51 -17.68 4.08
C VAL A 53 4.08 -16.79 5.24
N GLY A 54 2.92 -17.07 5.83
CA GLY A 54 2.40 -16.32 6.99
C GLY A 54 2.05 -14.85 6.70
N MET A 55 2.09 -14.40 5.45
CA MET A 55 2.01 -12.98 5.12
C MET A 55 0.58 -12.44 5.09
N LYS A 56 -0.42 -13.30 4.79
CA LYS A 56 -1.83 -12.91 4.70
C LYS A 56 -2.37 -12.29 6.00
N SER A 57 -2.05 -12.88 7.15
CA SER A 57 -2.47 -12.35 8.46
C SER A 57 -1.79 -11.02 8.76
N ARG A 58 -0.48 -10.94 8.55
CA ARG A 58 0.33 -9.73 8.80
C ARG A 58 -0.13 -8.55 7.94
N VAL A 59 -0.43 -8.79 6.65
CA VAL A 59 -0.99 -7.75 5.76
C VAL A 59 -2.31 -7.21 6.30
N ARG A 60 -3.23 -8.10 6.73
CA ARG A 60 -4.51 -7.69 7.32
C ARG A 60 -4.36 -6.94 8.64
N GLU A 61 -3.36 -7.28 9.45
CA GLU A 61 -3.06 -6.56 10.69
C GLU A 61 -2.58 -5.13 10.41
N VAL A 62 -1.66 -4.95 9.45
CA VAL A 62 -1.22 -3.63 9.02
C VAL A 62 -2.38 -2.84 8.40
N GLU A 63 -3.19 -3.46 7.54
CA GLU A 63 -4.38 -2.85 6.95
C GLU A 63 -5.35 -2.30 8.01
N ARG A 64 -5.59 -3.06 9.09
CA ARG A 64 -6.41 -2.58 10.22
C ARG A 64 -5.82 -1.35 10.91
N LEU A 65 -4.49 -1.29 11.07
CA LEU A 65 -3.83 -0.13 11.66
C LEU A 65 -3.94 1.10 10.76
N LEU A 66 -3.89 0.90 9.44
CA LEU A 66 -4.12 1.96 8.46
C LEU A 66 -5.54 2.50 8.54
N CYS A 67 -6.54 1.70 8.93
CA CYS A 67 -7.91 2.16 9.15
C CYS A 67 -8.46 2.93 7.93
N LEU A 68 -8.61 2.23 6.81
CA LEU A 68 -8.90 2.83 5.49
C LEU A 68 -10.24 3.60 5.43
N ASP A 69 -11.15 3.37 6.38
CA ASP A 69 -12.43 4.08 6.48
C ASP A 69 -12.32 5.48 7.12
N SER A 70 -11.16 5.84 7.69
CA SER A 70 -10.91 7.15 8.28
C SER A 70 -10.44 8.19 7.25
N LEU A 71 -10.84 9.44 7.40
CA LEU A 71 -10.45 10.56 6.52
C LEU A 71 -9.18 11.29 6.98
N ASP A 72 -8.58 10.91 8.11
CA ASP A 72 -7.27 11.43 8.54
C ASP A 72 -6.16 11.06 7.54
N VAL A 73 -5.03 11.75 7.64
CA VAL A 73 -3.76 11.30 7.08
C VAL A 73 -3.09 10.49 8.18
N ARG A 74 -2.68 9.26 7.88
CA ARG A 74 -2.17 8.34 8.90
C ARG A 74 -0.85 7.71 8.50
N THR A 75 0.08 7.73 9.44
CA THR A 75 1.41 7.14 9.34
C THR A 75 1.51 5.88 10.20
N VAL A 76 1.82 4.74 9.58
CA VAL A 76 2.05 3.46 10.25
C VAL A 76 3.51 3.04 10.09
N GLY A 77 4.22 2.92 11.20
CA GLY A 77 5.59 2.42 11.23
C GLY A 77 5.65 0.90 11.35
N ILE A 78 6.34 0.23 10.44
CA ILE A 78 6.68 -1.19 10.48
C ILE A 78 8.11 -1.32 11.01
N TRP A 79 8.23 -1.85 12.22
CA TRP A 79 9.50 -2.01 12.93
C TRP A 79 9.83 -3.50 13.12
N GLY A 80 11.12 -3.81 13.32
CA GLY A 80 11.58 -5.15 13.66
C GLY A 80 13.03 -5.37 13.28
N MET A 81 13.60 -6.48 13.72
CA MET A 81 14.99 -6.87 13.48
C MET A 81 15.36 -6.86 11.98
N GLY A 82 16.64 -6.66 11.67
CA GLY A 82 17.17 -6.86 10.30
C GLY A 82 16.81 -8.25 9.76
N GLY A 83 16.47 -8.34 8.47
CA GLY A 83 16.16 -9.61 7.81
C GLY A 83 14.79 -10.25 8.13
N VAL A 84 13.99 -9.68 9.05
CA VAL A 84 12.69 -10.27 9.45
C VAL A 84 11.57 -10.14 8.40
N GLY A 85 11.83 -9.46 7.27
CA GLY A 85 10.86 -9.32 6.17
C GLY A 85 9.97 -8.07 6.20
N LYS A 86 10.43 -6.96 6.82
CA LYS A 86 9.70 -5.68 6.84
C LYS A 86 9.39 -5.14 5.44
N THR A 87 10.41 -5.04 4.58
CA THR A 87 10.28 -4.64 3.17
C THR A 87 9.26 -5.49 2.44
N THR A 88 9.32 -6.82 2.63
CA THR A 88 8.38 -7.76 2.02
C THR A 88 6.95 -7.53 2.49
N LEU A 89 6.73 -7.29 3.78
CA LEU A 89 5.42 -6.97 4.32
C LEU A 89 4.89 -5.64 3.77
N ALA A 90 5.72 -4.59 3.77
CA ALA A 90 5.33 -3.28 3.26
C ALA A 90 4.98 -3.32 1.77
N ARG A 91 5.75 -4.06 0.97
CA ARG A 91 5.46 -4.30 -0.46
C ARG A 91 4.16 -5.09 -0.64
N ALA A 92 3.94 -6.14 0.14
CA ALA A 92 2.69 -6.90 0.08
C ALA A 92 1.47 -6.04 0.44
N VAL A 93 1.58 -5.14 1.43
CA VAL A 93 0.53 -4.17 1.77
C VAL A 93 0.32 -3.16 0.64
N PHE A 94 1.41 -2.64 0.07
CA PHE A 94 1.35 -1.71 -1.07
C PHE A 94 0.60 -2.31 -2.25
N ASP A 95 1.02 -3.50 -2.69
CA ASP A 95 0.40 -4.21 -3.81
C ASP A 95 -1.05 -4.58 -3.50
N HIS A 96 -1.34 -4.89 -2.23
CA HIS A 96 -2.69 -5.20 -1.79
C HIS A 96 -3.61 -3.97 -1.77
N LEU A 97 -3.12 -2.77 -1.48
CA LEU A 97 -3.99 -1.61 -1.22
C LEU A 97 -3.93 -0.52 -2.30
N SER A 98 -2.96 -0.56 -3.22
CA SER A 98 -2.72 0.53 -4.17
C SER A 98 -3.95 0.93 -5.00
N PHE A 99 -4.84 -0.02 -5.28
CA PHE A 99 -6.05 0.26 -6.07
C PHE A 99 -7.08 1.14 -5.33
N GLU A 100 -6.96 1.30 -4.00
CA GLU A 100 -7.87 2.12 -3.19
C GLU A 100 -7.49 3.61 -3.10
N PHE A 101 -6.40 4.00 -3.77
CA PHE A 101 -5.80 5.33 -3.70
C PHE A 101 -5.66 5.94 -5.09
N GLU A 102 -5.72 7.27 -5.16
CA GLU A 102 -5.63 8.02 -6.42
C GLU A 102 -4.19 8.12 -6.95
N ALA A 103 -3.20 7.97 -6.07
CA ALA A 103 -1.81 7.76 -6.45
C ALA A 103 -1.06 6.97 -5.38
N CYS A 104 -0.12 6.15 -5.80
CA CYS A 104 0.67 5.31 -4.94
C CYS A 104 2.16 5.47 -5.27
N CYS A 105 3.02 5.48 -4.26
CA CYS A 105 4.46 5.51 -4.46
C CYS A 105 5.16 4.63 -3.43
N PHE A 106 6.08 3.79 -3.90
CA PHE A 106 6.97 3.02 -3.05
C PHE A 106 8.40 3.47 -3.33
N ILE A 107 9.04 4.05 -2.33
CA ILE A 107 10.45 4.42 -2.38
C ILE A 107 11.23 3.37 -1.58
N GLY A 108 12.03 2.59 -2.30
CA GLY A 108 12.86 1.51 -1.74
C GLY A 108 14.21 2.00 -1.23
N ASP A 109 14.80 1.25 -0.30
CA ASP A 109 16.22 1.35 0.10
C ASP A 109 16.67 2.80 0.39
N ILE A 110 15.85 3.57 1.12
CA ILE A 110 16.04 5.01 1.33
C ILE A 110 17.37 5.29 2.02
N ARG A 111 17.75 4.45 3.00
CA ARG A 111 19.04 4.53 3.65
C ARG A 111 20.18 4.62 2.63
N GLU A 112 20.29 3.65 1.73
CA GLU A 112 21.35 3.59 0.72
C GLU A 112 21.21 4.73 -0.30
N ALA A 113 20.01 4.93 -0.84
CA ALA A 113 19.77 5.93 -1.87
C ALA A 113 20.07 7.37 -1.39
N SER A 114 19.91 7.64 -0.08
CA SER A 114 20.16 8.95 0.51
C SER A 114 21.63 9.26 0.81
N GLU A 115 22.54 8.30 0.69
CA GLU A 115 23.97 8.49 1.02
C GLU A 115 24.72 9.37 -0.02
N THR A 116 24.18 9.51 -1.22
CA THR A 116 24.78 10.37 -2.26
C THR A 116 24.49 11.86 -1.99
N SER A 117 25.38 12.76 -2.43
CA SER A 117 25.30 14.22 -2.17
C SER A 117 23.97 14.89 -2.54
N HIS A 118 23.17 14.27 -3.42
CA HIS A 118 21.85 14.75 -3.82
C HIS A 118 20.75 13.68 -3.75
N GLY A 119 21.03 12.52 -3.16
CA GLY A 119 20.15 11.35 -3.18
C GLY A 119 18.77 11.65 -2.60
N LEU A 120 18.73 12.25 -1.42
CA LEU A 120 17.46 12.58 -0.76
C LEU A 120 16.61 13.57 -1.58
N ASN A 121 17.24 14.54 -2.26
CA ASN A 121 16.54 15.47 -3.15
C ASN A 121 16.01 14.77 -4.41
N GLN A 122 16.73 13.76 -4.91
CA GLN A 122 16.28 12.95 -6.05
C GLN A 122 15.06 12.10 -5.68
N LEU A 123 15.09 11.44 -4.51
CA LEU A 123 13.96 10.68 -3.98
C LEU A 123 12.71 11.56 -3.80
N GLN A 124 12.88 12.78 -3.28
CA GLN A 124 11.78 13.73 -3.15
C GLN A 124 11.19 14.10 -4.53
N LYS A 125 12.04 14.39 -5.52
CA LYS A 125 11.58 14.69 -6.89
C LYS A 125 10.85 13.52 -7.52
N GLU A 126 11.35 12.29 -7.33
CA GLU A 126 10.72 11.08 -7.81
C GLU A 126 9.34 10.87 -7.18
N LEU A 127 9.23 11.00 -5.85
CA LEU A 127 7.97 10.92 -5.12
C LEU A 127 6.94 11.92 -5.68
N LEU A 128 7.33 13.19 -5.85
CA LEU A 128 6.43 14.21 -6.39
C LEU A 128 6.02 13.90 -7.84
N ARG A 129 6.95 13.47 -8.68
CA ARG A 129 6.69 13.12 -10.08
C ARG A 129 5.60 12.05 -10.17
N ILE A 130 5.73 10.99 -9.36
CA ILE A 130 4.79 9.88 -9.31
C ILE A 130 3.43 10.35 -8.77
N LEU A 131 3.40 11.06 -7.63
CA LEU A 131 2.15 11.44 -6.99
C LEU A 131 1.35 12.49 -7.77
N LEU A 132 2.04 13.39 -8.48
CA LEU A 132 1.42 14.47 -9.26
C LEU A 132 1.10 14.08 -10.70
N ASP A 133 1.45 12.85 -11.12
CA ASP A 133 1.26 12.35 -12.49
C ASP A 133 1.90 13.28 -13.54
N GLN A 134 3.10 13.78 -13.22
CA GLN A 134 3.84 14.74 -14.04
C GLN A 134 4.82 13.99 -14.96
N GLU A 135 4.32 13.27 -15.95
CA GLU A 135 5.16 12.61 -16.96
C GLU A 135 5.87 13.61 -17.90
N ASN A 136 5.41 14.85 -17.99
CA ASN A 136 5.82 15.81 -19.04
C ASN A 136 6.49 17.11 -18.55
N LEU A 137 6.94 17.20 -17.29
CA LEU A 137 7.63 18.40 -16.79
C LEU A 137 9.13 18.17 -16.65
N ASN A 138 9.91 19.09 -17.24
CA ASN A 138 11.36 19.10 -17.16
C ASN A 138 11.82 18.96 -15.70
N MET A 139 12.77 18.04 -15.46
CA MET A 139 13.35 17.73 -14.14
C MET A 139 13.99 18.96 -13.42
N GLY A 140 14.21 20.05 -14.16
CA GLY A 140 14.67 21.34 -13.65
C GLY A 140 13.58 22.22 -13.00
N THR A 141 12.29 21.89 -13.17
CA THR A 141 11.16 22.71 -12.69
C THR A 141 10.43 22.08 -11.50
N ILE A 142 10.66 20.80 -11.21
CA ILE A 142 10.08 20.09 -10.07
C ILE A 142 10.81 20.54 -8.80
N SER A 143 10.23 21.49 -8.09
CA SER A 143 10.58 21.81 -6.72
C SER A 143 9.30 21.82 -5.87
N VAL A 144 9.35 21.27 -4.66
CA VAL A 144 8.28 21.36 -3.64
C VAL A 144 7.86 22.81 -3.35
N SER A 145 8.65 23.80 -3.80
CA SER A 145 8.43 25.23 -3.57
C SER A 145 7.22 25.80 -4.32
N SER A 146 6.66 25.09 -5.32
CA SER A 146 5.46 25.58 -5.97
C SER A 146 4.23 25.36 -5.06
N THR A 147 3.58 26.47 -4.67
CA THR A 147 2.32 26.43 -3.88
C THR A 147 1.23 25.61 -4.56
N LEU A 148 1.33 25.41 -5.88
CA LEU A 148 0.41 24.64 -6.70
C LEU A 148 0.56 23.14 -6.47
N ASP A 149 1.78 22.61 -6.39
CA ASP A 149 2.01 21.17 -6.18
C ASP A 149 1.51 20.74 -4.80
N ARG A 150 1.80 21.54 -3.75
CA ARG A 150 1.25 21.30 -2.41
C ARG A 150 -0.27 21.34 -2.38
N ARG A 151 -0.91 22.27 -3.13
CA ARG A 151 -2.38 22.34 -3.25
C ARG A 151 -2.97 21.12 -3.93
N ARG A 152 -2.28 20.54 -4.91
CA ARG A 152 -2.71 19.32 -5.61
C ARG A 152 -2.60 18.10 -4.70
N LEU A 153 -1.47 17.92 -4.01
CA LEU A 153 -1.27 16.82 -3.06
C LEU A 153 -2.27 16.85 -1.90
N ARG A 154 -2.59 18.05 -1.38
CA ARG A 154 -3.61 18.26 -0.34
C ARG A 154 -5.03 17.85 -0.72
N ARG A 155 -5.28 17.53 -1.99
CA ARG A 155 -6.59 17.10 -2.48
C ARG A 155 -6.59 15.65 -2.96
N LYS A 156 -5.43 14.99 -2.93
CA LYS A 156 -5.24 13.65 -3.49
C LYS A 156 -5.07 12.65 -2.36
N LYS A 157 -5.87 11.59 -2.37
CA LYS A 157 -5.77 10.44 -1.47
C LYS A 157 -4.62 9.55 -1.96
N VAL A 158 -3.50 9.54 -1.22
CA VAL A 158 -2.27 8.84 -1.64
C VAL A 158 -1.86 7.71 -0.69
N LEU A 159 -1.22 6.68 -1.24
CA LEU A 159 -0.52 5.64 -0.48
C LEU A 159 0.99 5.76 -0.71
N ILE A 160 1.75 6.02 0.34
CA ILE A 160 3.21 6.17 0.27
C ILE A 160 3.85 5.08 1.12
N VAL A 161 4.86 4.40 0.59
CA VAL A 161 5.73 3.49 1.35
C VAL A 161 7.15 4.02 1.29
N LEU A 162 7.74 4.22 2.45
CA LEU A 162 9.13 4.62 2.64
C LEU A 162 9.89 3.44 3.27
N ASP A 163 10.69 2.74 2.47
CA ASP A 163 11.40 1.55 2.91
C ASP A 163 12.83 1.86 3.38
N ASP A 164 13.24 1.18 4.46
CA ASP A 164 14.55 1.27 5.11
C ASP A 164 14.96 2.70 5.52
N VAL A 165 14.08 3.37 6.27
CA VAL A 165 14.35 4.71 6.82
C VAL A 165 15.24 4.60 8.07
N ASN A 166 16.34 5.34 8.10
CA ASN A 166 17.30 5.35 9.20
C ASN A 166 17.62 6.74 9.78
N ASP A 167 17.11 7.81 9.17
CA ASP A 167 17.33 9.18 9.62
C ASP A 167 16.01 9.98 9.60
N PRO A 168 15.63 10.66 10.70
CA PRO A 168 14.44 11.53 10.73
C PRO A 168 14.38 12.56 9.59
N ARG A 169 15.54 13.08 9.14
CA ARG A 169 15.62 14.03 8.03
C ARG A 169 15.05 13.48 6.73
N GLN A 170 15.08 12.16 6.54
CA GLN A 170 14.47 11.52 5.37
C GLN A 170 12.95 11.68 5.39
N LEU A 171 12.31 11.57 6.56
CA LEU A 171 10.86 11.78 6.71
C LEU A 171 10.49 13.24 6.50
N ASP A 172 11.24 14.16 7.12
CA ASP A 172 11.01 15.61 7.00
C ASP A 172 11.03 16.06 5.54
N VAL A 173 11.95 15.51 4.73
CA VAL A 173 12.09 15.87 3.32
C VAL A 173 11.05 15.18 2.44
N LEU A 174 10.78 13.88 2.66
CA LEU A 174 9.93 13.10 1.75
C LEU A 174 8.43 13.31 2.01
N VAL A 175 8.00 13.26 3.27
CA VAL A 175 6.58 13.30 3.64
C VAL A 175 6.20 14.53 4.47
N GLY A 176 7.18 15.19 5.09
CA GLY A 176 6.98 16.47 5.77
C GLY A 176 5.87 16.43 6.82
N ASP A 177 5.10 17.52 6.93
CA ASP A 177 3.93 17.66 7.80
C ASP A 177 2.71 16.95 7.18
N ASP A 178 1.95 16.20 7.99
CA ASP A 178 0.74 15.45 7.61
C ASP A 178 -0.30 16.31 6.87
N ALA A 179 -0.29 17.63 7.08
CA ALA A 179 -1.11 18.58 6.31
C ALA A 179 -0.75 18.65 4.81
N GLN A 180 0.23 17.87 4.33
CA GLN A 180 0.66 17.86 2.93
C GLN A 180 -0.25 17.05 2.00
N PHE A 181 -0.97 16.05 2.51
CA PHE A 181 -1.73 15.10 1.70
C PHE A 181 -3.24 15.22 1.88
N GLY A 182 -4.00 14.68 0.92
CA GLY A 182 -5.45 14.74 0.95
C GLY A 182 -6.07 13.80 2.00
N PRO A 183 -7.36 14.02 2.36
CA PRO A 183 -8.07 13.17 3.29
C PRO A 183 -8.02 11.69 2.91
N GLY A 184 -7.81 10.81 3.89
CA GLY A 184 -7.74 9.36 3.69
C GLY A 184 -6.38 8.85 3.19
N SER A 185 -5.35 9.70 3.13
CA SER A 185 -3.99 9.30 2.72
C SER A 185 -3.29 8.45 3.77
N ARG A 186 -2.42 7.54 3.33
CA ARG A 186 -1.71 6.58 4.17
C ARG A 186 -0.23 6.55 3.86
N ILE A 187 0.59 6.57 4.91
CA ILE A 187 2.04 6.50 4.84
C ILE A 187 2.49 5.29 5.64
N LEU A 188 3.28 4.40 5.01
CA LEU A 188 3.97 3.32 5.70
C LEU A 188 5.46 3.61 5.72
N ILE A 189 6.09 3.38 6.86
CA ILE A 189 7.54 3.51 7.03
C ILE A 189 8.08 2.18 7.49
N THR A 190 9.13 1.64 6.85
CA THR A 190 9.87 0.51 7.43
C THR A 190 11.17 0.99 8.05
N THR A 191 11.52 0.45 9.21
CA THR A 191 12.79 0.78 9.86
C THR A 191 13.24 -0.30 10.85
N ILE A 192 14.54 -0.37 11.10
CA ILE A 192 15.13 -1.11 12.23
C ILE A 192 15.38 -0.21 13.45
N TYR A 193 14.81 1.00 13.52
CA TYR A 193 15.01 1.96 14.61
C TYR A 193 13.68 2.43 15.20
N MET A 194 13.23 1.82 16.31
CA MET A 194 11.93 2.14 16.92
C MET A 194 11.84 3.61 17.36
N GLN A 195 12.96 4.17 17.81
CA GLN A 195 12.99 5.58 18.23
C GLN A 195 12.69 6.53 17.07
N LEU A 196 13.10 6.19 15.84
CA LEU A 196 12.80 6.98 14.65
C LEU A 196 11.29 7.13 14.44
N LEU A 197 10.52 6.06 14.66
CA LEU A 197 9.05 6.08 14.54
C LEU A 197 8.41 6.90 15.67
N LYS A 198 8.94 6.81 16.89
CA LYS A 198 8.43 7.55 18.05
C LYS A 198 8.68 9.06 17.92
N THR A 199 9.86 9.46 17.44
CA THR A 199 10.20 10.87 17.25
C THR A 199 9.63 11.43 15.95
N GLY A 200 9.49 10.61 14.92
CA GLY A 200 8.94 10.97 13.61
C GLY A 200 7.42 10.98 13.54
N GLY A 201 6.72 10.87 14.68
CA GLY A 201 5.27 11.07 14.75
C GLY A 201 4.41 9.94 14.18
N ALA A 202 4.89 8.69 14.11
CA ALA A 202 4.06 7.59 13.63
C ALA A 202 2.84 7.37 14.53
N ASP A 203 1.62 7.39 13.96
CA ASP A 203 0.37 7.22 14.69
C ASP A 203 0.21 5.82 15.29
N LYS A 204 0.71 4.83 14.56
CA LYS A 204 0.70 3.41 14.95
C LYS A 204 2.03 2.77 14.58
N ILE A 205 2.43 1.78 15.39
CA ILE A 205 3.63 0.99 15.15
C ILE A 205 3.25 -0.48 15.15
N TYR A 206 3.68 -1.20 14.11
CA TYR A 206 3.56 -2.64 13.96
C TYR A 206 4.94 -3.29 14.08
N GLU A 207 5.11 -4.20 15.02
CA GLU A 207 6.33 -4.99 15.16
C GLU A 207 6.24 -6.29 14.36
N VAL A 208 7.13 -6.46 13.38
CA VAL A 208 7.25 -7.70 12.63
C VAL A 208 7.97 -8.73 13.49
N LYS A 209 7.20 -9.73 13.92
CA LYS A 209 7.71 -10.90 14.63
C LYS A 209 8.36 -11.89 13.66
N GLN A 210 9.29 -12.68 14.18
CA GLN A 210 9.89 -13.80 13.46
C GLN A 210 8.82 -14.81 13.03
N LEU A 211 9.12 -15.56 11.98
CA LEU A 211 8.32 -16.70 11.57
C LEU A 211 8.33 -17.75 12.68
N ASN A 212 7.19 -18.42 12.90
CA ASN A 212 7.20 -19.63 13.72
C ASN A 212 7.90 -20.78 12.96
N GLU A 213 8.16 -21.89 13.65
CA GLU A 213 8.91 -23.03 13.08
C GLU A 213 8.26 -23.58 11.80
N ASP A 214 6.93 -23.70 11.77
CA ASP A 214 6.19 -24.20 10.61
C ASP A 214 6.32 -23.25 9.41
N GLU A 215 6.15 -21.94 9.66
CA GLU A 215 6.28 -20.90 8.65
C GLU A 215 7.72 -20.83 8.11
N ALA A 216 8.71 -20.92 9.00
CA ALA A 216 10.12 -20.91 8.64
C ALA A 216 10.49 -22.15 7.82
N LEU A 217 10.02 -23.33 8.21
CA LEU A 217 10.22 -24.59 7.48
C LEU A 217 9.56 -24.54 6.10
N GLN A 218 8.35 -23.98 5.99
CA GLN A 218 7.69 -23.81 4.71
C GLN A 218 8.45 -22.83 3.81
N LEU A 219 8.91 -21.70 4.35
CA LEU A 219 9.71 -20.73 3.59
C LEU A 219 11.04 -21.35 3.14
N PHE A 220 11.68 -22.13 4.01
CA PHE A 220 12.88 -22.87 3.66
C PHE A 220 12.62 -23.85 2.52
N ARG A 221 11.58 -24.69 2.62
CA ARG A 221 11.23 -25.64 1.55
C ARG A 221 10.93 -24.95 0.23
N LEU A 222 10.20 -23.84 0.27
CA LEU A 222 9.89 -23.04 -0.91
C LEU A 222 11.17 -22.51 -1.57
N ASN A 223 12.17 -22.07 -0.81
CA ASN A 223 13.39 -21.51 -1.40
C ASN A 223 14.42 -22.58 -1.79
N ALA A 224 14.57 -23.64 -0.99
CA ALA A 224 15.52 -24.71 -1.23
C ALA A 224 15.11 -25.67 -2.35
N PHE A 225 13.80 -25.90 -2.54
CA PHE A 225 13.29 -26.94 -3.45
C PHE A 225 12.49 -26.39 -4.65
N LYS A 226 12.60 -25.09 -4.95
CA LYS A 226 11.91 -24.40 -6.06
C LYS A 226 12.10 -25.05 -7.45
N ASN A 227 13.06 -25.96 -7.62
CA ASN A 227 13.39 -26.63 -8.89
C ASN A 227 13.14 -28.16 -8.94
N MET A 228 12.47 -28.77 -7.95
CA MET A 228 12.23 -30.23 -7.95
C MET A 228 10.87 -30.65 -8.55
N HIS A 229 10.41 -29.94 -9.58
CA HIS A 229 9.27 -30.37 -10.40
C HIS A 229 9.66 -30.49 -11.87
N SER A 230 10.65 -31.34 -12.17
CA SER A 230 10.76 -32.09 -13.43
C SER A 230 11.91 -33.10 -13.41
N VAL A 231 11.84 -34.14 -12.58
CA VAL A 231 12.47 -35.43 -12.91
C VAL A 231 11.60 -36.56 -12.37
N GLY A 232 10.97 -37.29 -13.30
CA GLY A 232 10.71 -38.73 -13.20
C GLY A 232 9.51 -39.19 -12.38
N SER A 233 8.45 -39.59 -13.09
CA SER A 233 8.21 -41.00 -13.41
C SER A 233 7.32 -41.12 -14.63
#